data_AF-A0A8I2CVG0-F1
#
_entry.id   AF-A0A8I2CVG0-F1
#
_cell.length_a   1.000
_cell.length_b   1.000
_cell.length_c   1.000
_cell.angle_alpha   90.00
_cell.angle_beta   90.00
_cell.angle_gamma   90.00
#
_symmetry.space_group_name_H-M   'P 1'
#
loop_
_entity.id
_entity.type
_entity.pdbx_description
1 polymer ?
#
loop_
_entity_poly.entity_id
_entity_poly.type
_entity_poly.pdbx_seq_one_letter_code
_entity_poly.pdbx_strand_id
1 'polypeptide(L)' 'MKIFISDKLSDAGVEILGEAGITIAGLLLGRGRLEDTAIIDVDTEVPKKVMDKLRWVPNALSVQEAFI' A
#
# COMPACT_ATOMS: atom_id res chain seq x y z
N MET A 1 -5.64 -9.90 -3.25
CA MET A 1 -6.24 -8.94 -2.30
C MET A 1 -5.79 -7.53 -2.66
N LYS A 2 -6.60 -6.50 -2.42
CA LYS A 2 -6.21 -5.12 -2.78
C LYS A 2 -5.92 -4.30 -1.54
N ILE A 3 -4.81 -3.57 -1.55
CA ILE A 3 -4.50 -2.53 -0.57
C ILE A 3 -4.65 -1.18 -1.28
N PHE A 4 -5.47 -0.31 -0.70
CA PHE A 4 -5.62 1.07 -1.11
C PHE A 4 -4.77 1.94 -0.20
N ILE A 5 -3.85 2.69 -0.78
CA ILE A 5 -2.99 3.61 -0.06
C ILE A 5 -3.14 4.99 -0.71
N SER A 6 -3.80 5.92 -0.01
CA SER A 6 -3.74 7.34 -0.38
C SER A 6 -2.42 7.89 0.14
N ASP A 7 -1.41 7.81 -0.71
CA ASP A 7 -0.08 8.35 -0.53
C ASP A 7 0.58 8.44 -1.91
N LYS A 8 1.59 9.30 -2.04
CA LYS A 8 2.73 8.94 -2.89
C LYS A 8 3.33 7.69 -2.25
N LEU A 9 2.80 6.51 -2.57
CA LEU A 9 3.39 5.27 -2.12
C LEU A 9 4.84 5.27 -2.57
N SER A 10 5.67 5.65 -1.61
CA SER A 10 7.09 5.84 -1.80
C SER A 10 7.72 4.46 -1.89
N ASP A 11 8.98 4.43 -2.29
CA ASP A 11 9.80 3.22 -2.27
C ASP A 11 9.67 2.46 -0.92
N ALA A 12 9.40 3.18 0.18
CA ALA A 12 9.15 2.62 1.51
C ALA A 12 7.94 1.68 1.61
N GLY A 13 6.83 1.95 0.90
CA GLY A 13 5.65 1.08 0.95
C GLY A 13 5.90 -0.26 0.27
N VAL A 14 6.61 -0.23 -0.86
CA VAL A 14 7.08 -1.43 -1.58
C VAL A 14 8.10 -2.20 -0.75
N GLU A 15 9.03 -1.49 -0.11
CA GLU A 15 10.05 -2.07 0.78
C GLU A 15 9.40 -2.80 1.97
N ILE A 16 8.44 -2.18 2.66
CA ILE A 16 7.72 -2.79 3.79
C ILE A 16 7.03 -4.11 3.38
N LEU A 17 6.40 -4.14 2.19
CA LEU A 17 5.77 -5.35 1.66
C LEU A 17 6.81 -6.42 1.31
N GLY A 18 7.91 -6.02 0.68
CA GLY A 18 9.03 -6.91 0.34
C GLY A 18 9.70 -7.53 1.57
N GLU A 19 10.00 -6.74 2.60
CA GLU A 19 10.53 -7.23 3.88
C GLU A 19 9.60 -8.22 4.57
N ALA A 20 8.28 -8.07 4.36
CA ALA A 20 7.27 -8.98 4.89
C ALA A 20 7.10 -10.25 4.05
N GLY A 21 7.81 -10.39 2.93
CA GLY A 21 7.69 -11.52 2.00
C GLY A 21 6.39 -11.53 1.21
N ILE A 22 5.74 -10.38 1.04
CA ILE A 22 4.47 -10.25 0.32
C ILE A 22 4.78 -9.88 -1.14
N THR A 23 4.28 -10.68 -2.07
CA THR A 23 4.47 -10.41 -3.50
C THR A 23 3.46 -9.39 -3.99
N ILE A 24 3.95 -8.38 -4.71
CA ILE A 24 3.10 -7.42 -5.42
C ILE A 24 2.76 -8.02 -6.79
N ALA A 25 1.48 -8.32 -6.99
CA ALA A 25 0.92 -8.82 -8.24
C ALA A 25 0.58 -7.69 -9.23
N GLY A 26 0.35 -6.48 -8.72
CA GLY A 26 0.04 -5.31 -9.53
C GLY A 26 0.15 -4.01 -8.74
N LEU A 27 0.51 -2.93 -9.43
CA LEU A 27 0.60 -1.60 -8.86
C LEU A 27 -0.03 -0.60 -9.82
N LEU A 28 -1.02 0.14 -9.34
CA LEU A 28 -1.63 1.24 -10.07
C LEU A 28 -1.40 2.53 -9.31
N LEU A 29 -0.77 3.49 -9.98
CA LEU A 29 -0.49 4.82 -9.43
C LEU A 29 -1.41 5.84 -10.12
N GLY A 30 -2.24 6.50 -9.32
CA GLY A 30 -3.04 7.64 -9.72
C GLY A 30 -2.45 8.92 -9.16
N ARG A 31 -2.32 9.95 -10.00
CA ARG A 31 -1.98 11.31 -9.56
C ARG A 31 -3.25 12.15 -9.54
N GLY A 32 -3.72 12.51 -8.35
CA GLY A 32 -4.83 13.44 -8.19
C GLY A 32 -4.36 14.89 -8.16
N ARG A 33 -5.30 15.83 -8.30
CA ARG A 33 -5.02 17.27 -8.10
C ARG A 33 -4.71 17.63 -6.65
N LEU A 34 -5.20 16.83 -5.69
CA LEU A 34 -5.05 17.04 -4.26
C LEU A 34 -4.11 16.01 -3.61
N GLU A 35 -4.11 14.77 -4.11
CA GLU A 35 -3.38 13.67 -3.51
C GLU A 35 -3.07 12.57 -4.54
N ASP A 36 -1.91 11.94 -4.37
CA ASP A 36 -1.50 10.77 -5.13
C ASP A 36 -2.07 9.51 -4.45
N THR A 37 -2.47 8.52 -5.23
CA THR A 37 -3.07 7.28 -4.73
C THR A 37 -2.34 6.10 -5.36
N ALA A 38 -2.00 5.11 -4.55
CA ALA A 38 -1.54 3.81 -5.00
C ALA A 38 -2.56 2.73 -4.65
N ILE A 39 -2.85 1.88 -5.63
CA ILE A 39 -3.59 0.63 -5.43
C ILE A 39 -2.60 -0.50 -5.66
N ILE A 40 -2.43 -1.34 -4.65
CA ILE A 40 -1.49 -2.45 -4.68
C ILE A 40 -2.28 -3.74 -4.62
N ASP A 41 -2.13 -4.56 -5.65
CA ASP A 41 -2.63 -5.92 -5.66
C ASP A 41 -1.55 -6.83 -5.07
N VAL A 42 -1.90 -7.56 -4.02
CA VAL A 42 -1.04 -8.52 -3.34
C VAL A 42 -1.61 -9.94 -3.44
N ASP A 43 -0.73 -10.92 -3.49
CA ASP A 43 -1.05 -12.34 -3.67
C ASP A 43 -1.57 -13.03 -2.40
N THR A 44 -1.29 -12.43 -1.25
CA THR A 44 -1.51 -12.99 0.09
C THR A 44 -2.24 -12.01 0.99
N GLU A 45 -2.77 -12.52 2.10
CA GLU A 45 -3.34 -11.66 3.15
C GLU A 45 -2.23 -10.84 3.82
N VAL A 46 -2.47 -9.54 4.03
CA VAL A 46 -1.48 -8.64 4.61
C VAL A 46 -1.61 -8.68 6.13
N PRO A 47 -0.59 -9.15 6.86
CA PRO A 47 -0.68 -9.22 8.31
C PRO A 47 -0.93 -7.85 8.93
N LYS A 48 -1.75 -7.80 9.98
CA LYS A 48 -2.08 -6.55 10.69
C LYS A 48 -0.86 -5.70 11.05
N LYS A 49 0.25 -6.34 11.48
CA LYS A 49 1.51 -5.65 11.81
C LYS A 49 2.11 -4.91 10.59
N VAL A 50 1.98 -5.47 9.40
CA VAL A 50 2.45 -4.85 8.14
C VAL A 50 1.51 -3.70 7.77
N MET A 51 0.19 -3.90 7.87
CA MET A 51 -0.79 -2.82 7.68
C MET A 51 -0.56 -1.64 8.62
N ASP A 52 -0.24 -1.91 9.88
CA ASP A 52 0.08 -0.86 10.85
C ASP A 52 1.36 -0.13 10.46
N LYS A 53 2.42 -0.83 10.02
CA LYS A 53 3.64 -0.19 9.48
C LYS A 53 3.33 0.73 8.30
N LEU A 54 2.51 0.26 7.35
CA LEU A 54 2.12 1.04 6.16
C LEU A 54 1.37 2.33 6.57
N ARG A 55 0.51 2.27 7.59
CA ARG A 55 -0.21 3.45 8.12
C ARG A 55 0.69 4.50 8.77
N TRP A 56 1.88 4.10 9.22
CA TRP A 56 2.85 5.00 9.85
C TRP A 56 3.87 5.59 8.87
N VAL A 57 3.76 5.29 7.57
CA VAL A 57 4.61 5.91 6.56
C VAL A 57 4.36 7.43 6.58
N PRO A 58 5.40 8.29 6.67
CA PRO A 58 5.24 9.72 6.96
C PRO A 58 4.33 10.53 6.04
N ASN A 59 4.06 10.04 4.83
CA ASN A 59 3.21 10.71 3.84
C ASN A 59 1.89 9.97 3.57
N ALA A 60 1.68 8.82 4.22
CA ALA A 60 0.47 8.05 4.03
C ALA A 60 -0.71 8.74 4.71
N LEU A 61 -1.64 9.26 3.90
CA LEU A 61 -2.86 9.89 4.37
C LEU A 61 -3.89 8.84 4.79
N SER A 62 -3.97 7.73 4.04
CA SER A 62 -4.89 6.64 4.34
C SER A 62 -4.35 5.31 3.83
N VAL A 63 -4.47 4.25 4.62
CA VAL A 63 -4.17 2.87 4.21
C VAL A 63 -5.35 1.99 4.59
N GLN A 64 -5.96 1.37 3.58
CA GLN A 64 -7.16 0.56 3.68
C GLN A 64 -6.97 -0.75 2.93
N GLU A 65 -7.57 -1.80 3.46
CA GLU A 65 -7.68 -3.08 2.78
C GLU A 65 -9.03 -3.15 2.08
N ALA A 66 -9.06 -3.69 0.89
CA ALA A 66 -10.28 -3.87 0.11
C ALA A 66 -10.34 -5.27 -0.48
N PHE A 67 -11.52 -5.85 -0.33
CA PHE A 67 -11.92 -7.11 -0.94
C PHE A 67 -12.80 -6.76 -2.12
N ILE A 68 -12.26 -6.88 -3.34
CA ILE A 68 -12.99 -6.70 -4.60
C ILE A 68 -13.01 -8.02 -5.33
#